data_AF-F3FUH7-F1
#
_entry.id   AF-F3FUH7-F1
#
_cell.length_a   1.000
_cell.length_b   1.000
_cell.length_c   1.000
_cell.angle_alpha   90.00
_cell.angle_beta   90.00
_cell.angle_gamma   90.00
#
_symmetry.space_group_name_H-M   'P 1'
#
loop_
_entity.id
_entity.type
_entity.pdbx_description
1 polymer ?
#
loop_
_entity_poly.entity_id
_entity_poly.type
_entity_poly.pdbx_seq_one_letter_code
_entity_poly.pdbx_strand_id
1 'polypeptide(L)'
;EEVRAVGEWSKANPDEVTQQVAPLLGLPADITLTSVKRQGYGAQFLTPPVVAAQQKIADTFYQLKLIPKPLSIADVVWTPPAAVAQAQ
;
A
#
# COMPACT_ATOMS: atom_id res chain seq x y z
N GLU A 1 10.50 8.98 0.17
CA GLU A 1 11.47 8.57 -0.86
C GLU A 1 12.03 7.19 -0.59
N GLU A 2 12.73 6.98 0.53
CA GLU A 2 13.30 5.67 0.91
C GLU A 2 12.35 4.47 0.78
N VAL A 3 11.12 4.59 1.30
CA VAL A 3 10.11 3.51 1.22
C VAL A 3 9.81 3.11 -0.23
N ARG A 4 9.76 4.09 -1.14
CA ARG A 4 9.51 3.86 -2.58
C ARG A 4 10.73 3.21 -3.23
N ALA A 5 11.93 3.72 -2.94
CA ALA A 5 13.19 3.16 -3.46
C ALA A 5 13.37 1.69 -3.05
N VAL A 6 13.15 1.38 -1.77
CA VAL A 6 13.17 0.00 -1.25
C VAL A 6 12.08 -0.85 -1.91
N GLY A 7 10.89 -0.28 -2.15
CA GLY A 7 9.81 -0.95 -2.87
C GLY A 7 10.19 -1.33 -4.31
N GLU A 8 10.75 -0.39 -5.08
CA GLU A 8 11.19 -0.67 -6.46
C GLU A 8 12.33 -1.70 -6.49
N TRP A 9 13.28 -1.60 -5.57
CA TRP A 9 14.32 -2.62 -5.42
C TRP A 9 13.72 -3.99 -5.08
N SER A 10 12.74 -4.04 -4.16
CA SER A 10 12.07 -5.28 -3.78
C SER A 10 11.35 -5.94 -4.95
N LYS A 11 10.73 -5.12 -5.82
CA LYS A 11 10.06 -5.58 -7.04
C LYS A 11 11.05 -6.18 -8.04
N ALA A 12 12.26 -5.64 -8.13
CA ALA A 12 13.30 -6.14 -9.02
C ALA A 12 14.06 -7.36 -8.47
N ASN A 13 14.07 -7.57 -7.15
CA ASN A 13 14.87 -8.60 -6.48
C ASN A 13 14.03 -9.55 -5.60
N PRO A 14 13.00 -10.22 -6.15
CA PRO A 14 12.05 -11.01 -5.35
C PRO A 14 12.70 -12.19 -4.60
N ASP A 15 13.76 -12.79 -5.13
CA ASP A 15 14.46 -13.89 -4.47
C ASP A 15 15.23 -13.42 -3.23
N GLU A 16 15.89 -12.27 -3.32
CA GLU A 16 16.60 -11.66 -2.17
C GLU A 16 15.63 -11.21 -1.08
N VAL A 17 14.51 -10.58 -1.48
CA VAL A 17 13.43 -10.23 -0.55
C VAL A 17 12.89 -11.49 0.14
N THR A 18 12.71 -12.58 -0.60
CA THR A 18 12.23 -13.84 -0.04
C THR A 18 13.18 -14.39 1.02
N GLN A 19 14.50 -14.36 0.77
CA GLN A 19 15.49 -14.82 1.74
C GLN A 19 15.45 -14.02 3.05
N GLN A 20 15.19 -12.70 2.97
CA GLN A 20 15.07 -11.85 4.15
C GLN A 20 13.75 -12.05 4.90
N VAL A 21 12.64 -12.24 4.18
CA VAL A 21 11.30 -12.23 4.77
C VAL A 21 10.86 -13.61 5.25
N ALA A 22 11.28 -14.70 4.61
CA ALA A 22 10.85 -16.06 4.95
C ALA A 22 11.11 -16.43 6.44
N PRO A 23 12.27 -16.11 7.04
CA PRO A 23 12.51 -16.36 8.46
C PRO A 23 11.59 -15.55 9.39
N LEU A 24 11.23 -14.32 9.00
CA LEU A 24 10.37 -13.44 9.80
C LEU A 24 8.93 -13.94 9.84
N LEU A 25 8.47 -14.56 8.74
CA LEU A 25 7.14 -15.15 8.64
C LEU A 25 7.08 -16.58 9.17
N GLY A 26 8.24 -17.23 9.37
CA GLY A 26 8.31 -18.64 9.73
C GLY A 26 7.78 -19.57 8.63
N LEU A 27 7.86 -19.15 7.35
CA LEU A 27 7.32 -19.86 6.21
C LEU A 27 8.44 -20.39 5.29
N PRO A 28 8.21 -21.52 4.59
CA PRO A 28 9.08 -21.95 3.50
C PRO A 28 9.33 -20.86 2.45
N ALA A 29 10.52 -20.91 1.84
CA ALA A 29 10.95 -19.89 0.88
C ALA A 29 10.08 -19.85 -0.38
N ASP A 30 9.63 -21.00 -0.88
CA ASP A 30 8.76 -21.11 -2.06
C ASP A 30 7.35 -20.49 -1.82
N ILE A 31 6.79 -20.71 -0.64
CA ILE A 31 5.52 -20.09 -0.22
C ILE A 31 5.72 -18.58 -0.08
N THR A 32 6.80 -18.15 0.57
CA THR A 32 7.11 -16.73 0.76
C THR A 32 7.33 -16.03 -0.58
N LEU A 33 8.06 -16.65 -1.50
CA LEU A 33 8.31 -16.12 -2.85
C LEU A 33 7.02 -15.85 -3.62
N THR A 34 6.03 -16.74 -3.46
CA THR A 34 4.72 -16.54 -4.09
C THR A 34 4.04 -15.28 -3.57
N SER A 35 4.08 -15.04 -2.26
CA SER A 35 3.53 -13.81 -1.65
C SER A 35 4.32 -12.57 -2.07
N VAL A 36 5.65 -12.64 -2.04
CA VAL A 36 6.56 -11.55 -2.44
C VAL A 36 6.28 -11.12 -3.88
N LYS A 37 6.10 -12.05 -4.81
CA LYS A 37 5.80 -11.75 -6.23
C LYS A 37 4.40 -11.16 -6.44
N ARG A 38 3.44 -11.45 -5.57
CA ARG A 38 2.06 -10.92 -5.64
C ARG A 38 1.90 -9.57 -4.97
N GLN A 39 2.82 -9.21 -4.06
CA GLN A 39 2.76 -7.97 -3.32
C GLN A 39 2.89 -6.76 -4.25
N GLY A 40 2.03 -5.76 -4.03
CA GLY A 40 2.18 -4.44 -4.64
C GLY A 40 3.29 -3.67 -3.94
N TYR A 41 4.36 -3.35 -4.68
CA TYR A 41 5.42 -2.42 -4.26
C TYR A 41 5.32 -1.09 -5.00
N GLY A 42 6.10 -0.11 -4.56
CA GLY A 42 6.15 1.22 -5.17
C GLY A 42 5.10 2.14 -4.57
N ALA A 43 5.34 2.60 -3.34
CA ALA A 43 4.46 3.55 -2.68
C ALA A 43 4.39 4.87 -3.46
N GLN A 44 3.17 5.40 -3.64
CA GLN A 44 2.88 6.65 -4.35
C GLN A 44 1.95 7.52 -3.53
N PHE A 45 1.87 8.82 -3.86
CA PHE A 45 0.85 9.68 -3.28
C PHE A 45 -0.57 9.29 -3.73
N LEU A 46 -1.55 9.60 -2.88
CA LEU A 46 -2.95 9.36 -3.17
C LEU A 46 -3.42 10.29 -4.30
N THR A 47 -4.06 9.70 -5.30
CA THR A 47 -4.66 10.43 -6.42
C THR A 47 -6.17 10.60 -6.19
N PRO A 48 -6.83 11.57 -6.85
CA PRO A 48 -8.29 11.72 -6.73
C PRO A 48 -9.09 10.44 -7.04
N PRO A 49 -8.72 9.62 -8.06
CA PRO A 49 -9.37 8.33 -8.28
C PRO A 49 -9.21 7.34 -7.11
N VAL A 50 -8.02 7.28 -6.47
CA VAL A 50 -7.78 6.41 -5.31
C VAL A 50 -8.61 6.87 -4.11
N VAL A 51 -8.68 8.18 -3.87
CA VAL A 51 -9.52 8.75 -2.80
C VAL A 51 -10.99 8.41 -3.03
N ALA A 52 -11.49 8.54 -4.27
CA ALA A 52 -12.86 8.17 -4.61
C ALA A 52 -13.12 6.66 -4.46
N ALA A 53 -12.16 5.80 -4.81
CA ALA A 53 -12.28 4.36 -4.58
C ALA A 53 -12.35 4.03 -3.09
N GLN A 54 -11.53 4.68 -2.25
CA GLN A 54 -11.55 4.50 -0.81
C GLN A 54 -12.84 5.00 -0.18
N GLN A 55 -13.43 6.08 -0.70
CA GLN A 55 -14.76 6.55 -0.27
C GLN A 55 -15.83 5.48 -0.50
N LYS A 56 -15.83 4.83 -1.67
CA LYS A 56 -16.79 3.74 -1.97
C LYS A 56 -16.66 2.56 -0.99
N ILE A 57 -15.44 2.24 -0.55
CA ILE A 57 -15.21 1.20 0.46
C ILE A 57 -15.79 1.64 1.80
N ALA A 58 -15.52 2.88 2.24
CA ALA A 58 -16.07 3.41 3.48
C ALA A 58 -17.61 3.45 3.47
N ASP A 59 -18.21 3.86 2.36
CA ASP A 59 -19.67 3.86 2.18
C ASP A 59 -20.24 2.44 2.28
N THR A 60 -19.59 1.47 1.64
CA THR A 60 -19.99 0.05 1.69
C THR A 60 -19.93 -0.48 3.12
N PHE A 61 -18.85 -0.17 3.86
CA PHE A 61 -18.70 -0.61 5.26
C PHE A 61 -19.79 -0.01 6.15
N TYR A 62 -20.17 1.24 5.93
CA TYR A 62 -21.26 1.87 6.67
C TYR A 62 -22.63 1.26 6.32
N GLN A 63 -22.91 1.05 5.03
CA GLN A 63 -24.16 0.42 4.56
C GLN A 63 -24.33 -1.00 5.13
N LEU A 64 -23.24 -1.77 5.20
CA LEU A 64 -23.21 -3.09 5.80
C LEU A 64 -23.15 -3.07 7.35
N LYS A 65 -23.13 -1.88 7.97
CA LYS A 65 -23.04 -1.66 9.42
C LYS A 65 -21.78 -2.28 10.05
N LEU A 66 -20.70 -2.40 9.29
CA LEU A 66 -19.38 -2.83 9.77
C LEU A 66 -18.65 -1.71 10.51
N ILE A 67 -19.04 -0.45 10.26
CA ILE A 67 -18.59 0.72 11.02
C ILE A 67 -19.80 1.53 11.51
N PRO A 68 -19.70 2.20 12.66
CA PRO A 68 -20.85 2.83 13.30
C PRO A 68 -21.21 4.21 12.74
N LYS A 69 -20.33 4.83 11.94
CA LYS A 69 -20.50 6.19 11.41
C LYS A 69 -20.00 6.29 9.97
N PRO A 70 -20.62 7.13 9.13
CA PRO A 70 -20.08 7.44 7.81
C PRO A 70 -18.75 8.21 7.95
N LEU A 71 -17.88 8.06 6.96
CA LEU A 71 -16.58 8.73 6.89
C LEU A 71 -16.50 9.55 5.59
N SER A 72 -15.92 10.74 5.65
CA SER A 72 -15.45 11.47 4.46
C SER A 72 -13.95 11.21 4.33
N ILE A 73 -13.54 10.48 3.29
CA ILE A 73 -12.13 10.17 3.06
C ILE A 73 -11.36 11.43 2.65
N ALA A 74 -11.97 12.33 1.89
CA ALA A 74 -11.33 13.57 1.45
C ALA A 74 -10.85 14.43 2.63
N ASP A 75 -11.58 14.40 3.75
CA ASP A 75 -11.28 15.22 4.94
C ASP A 75 -10.02 14.75 5.68
N VAL A 76 -9.58 13.50 5.44
CA VAL A 76 -8.45 12.88 6.13
C VAL A 76 -7.27 12.59 5.20
N VAL A 77 -7.35 13.00 3.93
CA VAL A 77 -6.24 12.89 2.99
C VAL A 77 -5.23 13.99 3.27
N TRP A 78 -4.02 13.59 3.67
CA TRP A 78 -2.90 14.51 3.73
C TRP A 78 -2.38 14.81 2.32
N THR A 79 -2.25 16.10 2.01
CA THR A 79 -1.68 16.58 0.75
C THR A 79 -0.24 17.03 0.98
N PRO A 80 0.74 16.49 0.23
CA PRO A 80 2.14 16.90 0.38
C PRO A 80 2.33 18.38 -0.02
N PRO A 81 3.24 19.11 0.63
CA PRO A 81 3.66 20.43 0.17
C PRO A 81 4.18 20.38 -1.27
N ALA A 82 3.96 21.44 -2.05
CA ALA A 82 4.26 21.47 -3.49
C ALA A 82 5.71 21.06 -3.84
N ALA A 83 6.69 21.47 -3.03
CA ALA A 83 8.10 21.09 -3.23
C ALA A 83 8.35 19.58 -3.11
N VAL A 84 7.59 18.88 -2.26
CA VAL A 84 7.68 17.42 -2.07
C VAL A 84 6.91 16.68 -3.17
N ALA A 85 5.79 17.23 -3.62
CA ALA A 85 5.02 16.68 -4.74
C ALA A 85 5.80 16.73 -6.07
N GLN A 86 6.63 17.77 -6.27
CA GLN A 86 7.45 17.94 -7.47
C GLN A 86 8.73 17.07 -7.47
N ALA A 87 9.16 16.61 -6.30
CA ALA A 87 10.33 15.75 -6.14
C ALA A 87 10.00 14.25 -6.27
N GLN A 88 8.73 13.90 -6.45
CA GLN A 88 8.27 12.53 -6.71
C GLN A 88 8.13 12.21 -8.18
#